data_AF-J4T795-F1
#
_entry.id   AF-J4T795-F1
#
_cell.length_a   1.000
_cell.length_b   1.000
_cell.length_c   1.000
_cell.angle_alpha   90.00
_cell.angle_beta   90.00
_cell.angle_gamma   90.00
#
_symmetry.space_group_name_H-M   'P 1'
#
loop_
_entity.id
_entity.type
_entity.pdbx_description
1 polymer ?
#
loop_
_entity_poly.entity_id
_entity_poly.type
_entity_poly.pdbx_seq_one_letter_code
_entity_poly.pdbx_strand_id
1 'polypeptide(L)'
;MRTIIAAALVLGFVQVQSAAAAETATCAPVSEEQVAKLFDRWNASLATLSPQEVAKNYSEDSVLLATLANKPRLTPEERIDYFTHFLQKEPKGHIDSRDIKLGCNWAVDTGTYTFTLKDGSKVPARYTYTYEFKDGNWLITSHHSSMMPEK
;
A
#
# COMPACT_ATOMS: atom_id res chain seq x y z
N MET A 1 79.41 -11.64 30.23
CA MET A 1 77.94 -11.61 30.36
C MET A 1 77.49 -10.18 30.61
N ARG A 2 76.87 -9.53 29.63
CA ARG A 2 76.10 -8.30 29.82
C ARG A 2 75.02 -8.24 28.74
N THR A 3 73.80 -8.43 29.19
CA THR A 3 72.54 -8.53 28.46
C THR A 3 72.16 -7.18 27.86
N ILE A 4 71.75 -7.16 26.58
CA ILE A 4 71.12 -6.00 25.93
C ILE A 4 69.60 -6.26 25.95
N ILE A 5 68.86 -5.37 26.61
CA ILE A 5 67.40 -5.39 26.72
C ILE A 5 66.83 -4.67 25.49
N ALA A 6 66.08 -5.38 24.65
CA ALA A 6 65.33 -4.78 23.54
C ALA A 6 64.00 -4.22 24.07
N ALA A 7 63.82 -2.90 23.95
CA ALA A 7 62.55 -2.25 24.27
C ALA A 7 61.59 -2.39 23.08
N ALA A 8 60.50 -3.14 23.26
CA ALA A 8 59.43 -3.25 22.28
C ALA A 8 58.49 -2.04 22.42
N LEU A 9 58.47 -1.17 21.39
CA LEU A 9 57.50 -0.09 21.24
C LEU A 9 56.14 -0.68 20.84
N VAL A 10 55.18 -0.65 21.76
CA VAL A 10 53.78 -1.00 21.48
C VAL A 10 53.09 0.24 20.91
N LEU A 11 52.89 0.26 19.59
CA LEU A 11 52.07 1.25 18.90
C LEU A 11 50.58 0.93 19.17
N GLY A 12 49.95 1.72 20.05
CA GLY A 12 48.52 1.63 20.31
C GLY A 12 47.72 2.17 19.13
N PHE A 13 46.95 1.29 18.47
CA PHE A 13 45.95 1.70 17.48
C PHE A 13 44.72 2.24 18.23
N VAL A 14 44.47 3.54 18.11
CA VAL A 14 43.20 4.15 18.55
C VAL A 14 42.16 3.90 17.46
N GLN A 15 41.25 2.95 17.68
CA GLN A 15 40.07 2.80 16.83
C GLN A 15 39.09 3.93 17.11
N VAL A 16 38.97 4.87 16.17
CA VAL A 16 37.89 5.86 16.17
C VAL A 16 36.61 5.12 15.76
N GLN A 17 35.74 4.83 16.72
CA GLN A 17 34.40 4.33 16.44
C GLN A 17 33.58 5.47 15.84
N SER A 18 33.30 5.39 14.54
CA SER A 18 32.30 6.25 13.92
C SER A 18 30.92 5.85 14.45
N ALA A 19 30.32 6.71 15.27
CA ALA A 19 28.92 6.60 15.61
C ALA A 19 28.12 6.95 14.34
N ALA A 20 27.58 5.95 13.66
CA ALA A 20 26.58 6.18 12.62
C ALA A 20 25.40 6.92 13.29
N ALA A 21 25.22 8.19 12.94
CA ALA A 21 24.03 8.93 13.32
C ALA A 21 22.83 8.16 12.78
N ALA A 22 21.95 7.70 13.68
CA ALA A 22 20.66 7.16 13.26
C ALA A 22 19.95 8.30 12.52
N GLU A 23 19.81 8.18 11.19
CA GLU A 23 18.96 9.09 10.44
C GLU A 23 17.55 8.97 11.03
N THR A 24 17.07 10.03 11.67
CA THR A 24 15.66 10.14 12.03
C THR A 24 14.87 10.24 10.74
N ALA A 25 14.50 9.08 10.19
CA ALA A 25 13.67 9.00 9.01
C ALA A 25 12.39 9.80 9.29
N THR A 26 12.21 10.90 8.55
CA THR A 26 11.00 11.71 8.65
C THR A 26 9.92 11.04 7.81
N CYS A 27 8.84 10.64 8.47
CA CYS A 27 7.70 10.03 7.78
C CYS A 27 6.98 11.07 6.91
N ALA A 28 6.40 10.62 5.80
CA ALA A 28 5.51 11.44 5.00
C ALA A 28 4.26 11.82 5.83
N PRO A 29 4.00 13.11 6.07
CA PRO A 29 2.81 13.53 6.79
C PRO A 29 1.55 13.23 5.97
N VAL A 30 0.54 12.65 6.61
CA VAL A 30 -0.77 12.38 6.00
C VAL A 30 -1.87 12.50 7.05
N SER A 31 -3.04 13.01 6.67
CA SER A 31 -4.26 13.04 7.49
C SER A 31 -5.27 11.99 7.04
N GLU A 32 -6.26 11.68 7.89
CA GLU A 32 -7.36 10.77 7.52
C GLU A 32 -8.13 11.28 6.29
N GLU A 33 -8.33 12.60 6.15
CA GLU A 33 -8.98 13.18 4.97
C GLU A 33 -8.16 12.95 3.70
N GLN A 34 -6.83 13.03 3.78
CA GLN A 34 -5.96 12.75 2.64
C GLN A 34 -5.98 11.27 2.26
N VAL A 35 -6.03 10.35 3.25
CA VAL A 35 -6.19 8.91 2.99
C VAL A 35 -7.55 8.62 2.36
N ALA A 36 -8.64 9.23 2.85
CA ALA A 36 -9.97 9.08 2.29
C ALA A 36 -10.03 9.46 0.79
N LYS A 37 -9.29 10.50 0.38
CA LYS A 37 -9.16 10.91 -1.03
C LYS A 37 -8.41 9.90 -1.91
N LEU A 38 -7.65 8.97 -1.34
CA LEU A 38 -7.02 7.89 -2.11
C LEU A 38 -8.06 6.91 -2.65
N PHE A 39 -9.14 6.65 -1.91
CA PHE A 39 -10.30 5.93 -2.44
C PHE A 39 -10.95 6.72 -3.57
N ASP A 40 -11.15 8.03 -3.43
CA ASP A 40 -11.76 8.85 -4.48
C ASP A 40 -10.94 8.84 -5.77
N ARG A 41 -9.60 8.94 -5.65
CA ARG A 41 -8.66 8.79 -6.77
C ARG A 41 -8.80 7.42 -7.44
N TRP A 42 -8.83 6.34 -6.66
CA TRP A 42 -9.01 4.98 -7.16
C TRP A 42 -10.38 4.81 -7.85
N ASN A 43 -11.46 5.29 -7.24
CA ASN A 43 -12.82 5.20 -7.77
C ASN A 43 -12.98 6.04 -9.05
N ALA A 44 -12.35 7.21 -9.14
CA ALA A 44 -12.30 8.02 -10.35
C ALA A 44 -11.57 7.29 -11.49
N SER A 45 -10.52 6.52 -11.18
CA SER A 45 -9.85 5.70 -12.20
C SER A 45 -10.75 4.61 -12.79
N LEU A 46 -11.73 4.09 -12.03
CA LEU A 46 -12.71 3.15 -12.58
C LEU A 46 -13.55 3.78 -13.69
N ALA A 47 -13.91 5.06 -13.56
CA ALA A 47 -14.71 5.78 -14.54
C ALA A 47 -13.99 5.99 -15.88
N THR A 48 -12.66 5.83 -15.92
CA THR A 48 -11.87 5.88 -17.17
C THR A 48 -12.07 4.64 -18.04
N LEU A 49 -12.60 3.56 -17.47
CA LEU A 49 -12.67 2.23 -18.09
C LEU A 49 -11.30 1.69 -18.58
N SER A 50 -10.19 2.25 -18.09
CA SER A 50 -8.84 1.77 -18.37
C SER A 50 -8.31 0.96 -17.18
N PRO A 51 -8.06 -0.35 -17.34
CA PRO A 51 -7.45 -1.15 -16.27
C PRO A 51 -6.05 -0.68 -15.92
N GLN A 52 -5.34 -0.03 -16.85
CA GLN A 52 -4.03 0.57 -16.60
C GLN A 52 -4.13 1.78 -15.67
N GLU A 53 -5.11 2.67 -15.86
CA GLU A 53 -5.32 3.81 -14.95
C GLU A 53 -5.68 3.33 -13.53
N VAL A 54 -6.45 2.25 -13.41
CA VAL A 54 -6.74 1.64 -12.10
C VAL A 54 -5.45 1.07 -11.49
N ALA A 55 -4.67 0.34 -12.27
CA ALA A 55 -3.42 -0.29 -11.82
C ALA A 55 -2.37 0.72 -11.32
N LYS A 56 -2.34 1.96 -11.81
CA LYS A 56 -1.44 3.03 -11.32
C LYS A 56 -1.64 3.38 -9.84
N ASN A 57 -2.78 3.02 -9.25
CA ASN A 57 -3.03 3.23 -7.82
C ASN A 57 -2.34 2.20 -6.93
N TYR A 58 -1.77 1.14 -7.51
CA TYR A 58 -1.21 0.00 -6.80
C TYR A 58 0.31 0.02 -6.83
N SER A 59 0.94 -0.40 -5.73
CA SER A 59 2.37 -0.70 -5.76
C SER A 59 2.65 -1.94 -6.60
N GLU A 60 3.88 -2.06 -7.11
CA GLU A 60 4.31 -3.19 -7.95
C GLU A 60 4.08 -4.54 -7.25
N ASP A 61 4.38 -4.59 -5.95
CA ASP A 61 4.28 -5.75 -5.06
C ASP A 61 2.90 -5.94 -4.40
N SER A 62 1.89 -5.18 -4.80
CA SER A 62 0.60 -5.17 -4.11
C SER A 62 -0.20 -6.48 -4.22
N VAL A 63 -1.04 -6.77 -3.23
CA VAL A 63 -1.95 -7.92 -3.26
C VAL A 63 -3.39 -7.46 -3.47
N LEU A 64 -4.12 -8.12 -4.37
CA LEU A 64 -5.57 -7.94 -4.51
C LEU A 64 -6.30 -9.27 -4.25
N LEU A 65 -7.16 -9.25 -3.23
CA LEU A 65 -8.14 -10.28 -2.91
C LEU A 65 -9.52 -9.73 -3.27
N ALA A 66 -10.01 -10.04 -4.46
CA ALA A 66 -11.19 -9.40 -5.02
C ALA A 66 -12.50 -10.15 -4.73
N THR A 67 -13.60 -9.41 -4.65
CA THR A 67 -14.95 -9.90 -4.27
C THR A 67 -15.45 -11.10 -5.08
N LEU A 68 -15.11 -11.14 -6.38
CA LEU A 68 -15.66 -12.09 -7.34
C LEU A 68 -14.60 -13.04 -7.93
N ALA A 69 -13.42 -13.14 -7.30
CA ALA A 69 -12.34 -13.99 -7.79
C ALA A 69 -11.73 -14.83 -6.66
N ASN A 70 -11.70 -16.16 -6.87
CA ASN A 70 -11.05 -17.07 -5.92
C ASN A 70 -9.52 -16.95 -5.94
N LYS A 71 -8.95 -16.58 -7.10
CA LYS A 71 -7.50 -16.44 -7.28
C LYS A 71 -7.04 -15.05 -6.77
N PRO A 72 -6.12 -14.99 -5.79
CA PRO A 72 -5.41 -13.76 -5.46
C PRO A 72 -4.68 -13.20 -6.69
N ARG A 73 -4.61 -11.86 -6.82
CA ARG A 73 -3.81 -11.20 -7.86
C ARG A 73 -2.56 -10.62 -7.19
N LEU A 74 -1.41 -11.19 -7.54
CA LEU A 74 -0.12 -10.92 -6.90
C LEU A 74 0.84 -10.17 -7.83
N THR A 75 0.56 -10.13 -9.14
CA THR A 75 1.36 -9.38 -10.12
C THR A 75 0.57 -8.24 -10.77
N PRO A 76 1.26 -7.23 -11.35
CA PRO A 76 0.59 -6.17 -12.12
C PRO A 76 -0.34 -6.71 -13.22
N GLU A 77 0.09 -7.71 -13.97
CA GLU A 77 -0.67 -8.31 -15.07
C GLU A 77 -1.95 -8.96 -14.56
N GLU A 78 -1.87 -9.66 -13.43
CA GLU A 78 -3.01 -10.31 -12.79
C GLU A 78 -4.03 -9.30 -12.26
N ARG A 79 -3.58 -8.15 -11.76
CA ARG A 79 -4.46 -7.04 -11.34
C ARG A 79 -5.11 -6.37 -12.55
N ILE A 80 -4.35 -6.12 -13.62
CA ILE A 80 -4.87 -5.57 -14.89
C ILE A 80 -5.92 -6.49 -15.50
N ASP A 81 -5.68 -7.80 -15.54
CA ASP A 81 -6.65 -8.80 -16.01
C ASP A 81 -7.96 -8.74 -15.20
N TYR A 82 -7.87 -8.67 -13.87
CA TYR A 82 -9.05 -8.52 -13.03
C TYR A 82 -9.84 -7.25 -13.37
N PHE A 83 -9.16 -6.11 -13.47
CA PHE A 83 -9.82 -4.84 -13.79
C PHE A 83 -10.38 -4.81 -15.22
N THR A 84 -9.77 -5.52 -16.17
CA THR A 84 -10.29 -5.65 -17.53
C THR A 84 -11.73 -6.22 -17.52
N HIS A 85 -12.02 -7.18 -16.64
CA HIS A 85 -13.35 -7.75 -16.50
C HIS A 85 -14.26 -6.92 -15.59
N PHE A 86 -13.73 -6.40 -14.49
CA PHE A 86 -14.51 -5.62 -13.53
C PHE A 86 -15.06 -4.33 -14.15
N LEU A 87 -14.25 -3.65 -14.97
CA LEU A 87 -14.63 -2.39 -15.61
C LEU A 87 -15.70 -2.53 -16.68
N GLN A 88 -15.92 -3.73 -17.25
CA GLN A 88 -17.05 -3.99 -18.15
C GLN A 88 -18.41 -3.75 -17.47
N LYS A 89 -18.45 -3.77 -16.14
CA LYS A 89 -19.65 -3.51 -15.33
C LYS A 89 -19.86 -2.02 -15.02
N GLU A 90 -18.98 -1.15 -15.51
CA GLU A 90 -18.95 0.31 -15.23
C GLU A 90 -19.19 0.63 -13.73
N PRO A 91 -18.40 0.02 -12.81
CA PRO A 91 -18.66 0.09 -11.39
C PRO A 91 -18.44 1.51 -10.84
N LYS A 92 -19.35 1.96 -9.97
CA LYS A 92 -19.24 3.21 -9.21
C LYS A 92 -19.32 2.91 -7.72
N GLY A 93 -18.22 3.07 -7.01
CA GLY A 93 -18.15 2.81 -5.57
C GLY A 93 -18.66 3.99 -4.73
N HIS A 94 -19.32 3.69 -3.63
CA HIS A 94 -19.72 4.63 -2.58
C HIS A 94 -19.31 4.06 -1.22
N ILE A 95 -18.63 4.84 -0.39
CA ILE A 95 -18.26 4.43 0.98
C ILE A 95 -19.47 4.57 1.89
N ASP A 96 -19.86 3.46 2.53
CA ASP A 96 -20.97 3.43 3.49
C ASP A 96 -20.48 3.62 4.94
N SER A 97 -19.29 3.08 5.25
CA SER A 97 -18.63 3.25 6.55
C SER A 97 -17.11 3.20 6.38
N ARG A 98 -16.37 3.85 7.29
CA ARG A 98 -14.92 4.00 7.21
C ARG A 98 -14.30 4.16 8.59
N ASP A 99 -13.18 3.47 8.80
CA ASP A 99 -12.22 3.64 9.89
C ASP A 99 -10.82 3.77 9.27
N ILE A 100 -10.06 4.78 9.68
CA ILE A 100 -8.72 5.04 9.14
C ILE A 100 -7.69 4.93 10.27
N LYS A 101 -6.58 4.23 9.99
CA LYS A 101 -5.41 4.17 10.86
C LYS A 101 -4.19 4.69 10.13
N LEU A 102 -3.44 5.55 10.82
CA LEU A 102 -2.25 6.19 10.29
C LEU A 102 -1.00 5.65 10.98
N GLY A 103 0.09 5.54 10.24
CA GLY A 103 1.42 5.32 10.78
C GLY A 103 2.51 5.95 9.93
N CYS A 104 3.76 5.67 10.28
CA CYS A 104 4.90 6.21 9.55
C CYS A 104 4.98 5.60 8.15
N ASN A 105 4.74 6.42 7.11
CA ASN A 105 4.74 6.01 5.69
C ASN A 105 3.73 4.91 5.34
N TRP A 106 2.73 4.65 6.20
CA TRP A 106 1.65 3.71 5.91
C TRP A 106 0.32 4.20 6.44
N ALA A 107 -0.77 3.74 5.82
CA ALA A 107 -2.13 3.96 6.29
C ALA A 107 -3.02 2.74 5.99
N VAL A 108 -4.11 2.59 6.73
CA VAL A 108 -5.17 1.62 6.47
C VAL A 108 -6.50 2.34 6.40
N ASP A 109 -7.26 2.12 5.32
CA ASP A 109 -8.66 2.55 5.17
C ASP A 109 -9.51 1.27 5.09
N THR A 110 -10.43 1.09 6.04
CA THR A 110 -11.23 -0.13 6.19
C THR A 110 -12.68 0.22 6.47
N GLY A 111 -13.60 -0.58 5.95
CA GLY A 111 -15.01 -0.35 6.17
C GLY A 111 -15.89 -1.11 5.20
N THR A 112 -17.01 -0.49 4.84
CA THR A 112 -17.99 -1.03 3.89
C THR A 112 -18.24 -0.04 2.77
N TYR A 113 -18.50 -0.57 1.58
CA TYR A 113 -18.85 0.20 0.42
C TYR A 113 -19.92 -0.50 -0.41
N THR A 114 -20.55 0.25 -1.29
CA THR A 114 -21.53 -0.27 -2.24
C THR A 114 -21.12 0.12 -3.65
N PHE A 115 -20.98 -0.86 -4.54
CA PHE A 115 -20.86 -0.60 -5.97
C PHE A 115 -22.24 -0.50 -6.60
N THR A 116 -22.47 0.57 -7.35
CA THR A 116 -23.55 0.61 -8.35
C THR A 116 -22.97 0.21 -9.70
N LEU A 117 -23.57 -0.80 -10.34
CA LEU A 117 -23.14 -1.30 -11.66
C LEU A 117 -23.97 -0.68 -12.79
N LYS A 118 -23.53 -0.91 -14.03
CA LYS A 118 -24.20 -0.42 -15.26
C LYS A 118 -25.68 -0.80 -15.34
N ASP A 119 -26.04 -1.99 -14.88
CA ASP A 119 -27.44 -2.49 -14.88
C ASP A 119 -28.30 -1.91 -13.73
N GLY A 120 -27.72 -1.04 -12.90
CA GLY A 120 -28.37 -0.44 -11.75
C GLY A 120 -28.32 -1.30 -10.48
N SER A 121 -27.77 -2.53 -10.55
CA SER A 121 -27.60 -3.38 -9.38
C SER A 121 -26.66 -2.73 -8.37
N LYS A 122 -26.95 -2.94 -7.08
CA LYS A 122 -26.13 -2.50 -5.96
C LYS A 122 -25.49 -3.70 -5.28
N VAL A 123 -24.17 -3.66 -5.16
CA VAL A 123 -23.37 -4.74 -4.57
C VAL A 123 -22.69 -4.21 -3.31
N PRO A 124 -23.29 -4.42 -2.11
CA PRO A 124 -22.65 -4.07 -0.86
C PRO A 124 -21.51 -5.05 -0.54
N ALA A 125 -20.42 -4.52 -0.01
CA ALA A 125 -19.22 -5.28 0.27
C ALA A 125 -18.39 -4.63 1.39
N ARG A 126 -17.49 -5.42 1.96
CA ARG A 126 -16.47 -4.98 2.90
C ARG A 126 -15.18 -4.71 2.15
N TYR A 127 -14.37 -3.79 2.65
CA TYR A 127 -13.07 -3.49 2.07
C TYR A 127 -11.99 -3.24 3.13
N THR A 128 -10.75 -3.52 2.74
CA THR A 128 -9.54 -3.02 3.40
C THR A 128 -8.57 -2.59 2.30
N TYR A 129 -8.17 -1.32 2.34
CA TYR A 129 -7.01 -0.81 1.60
C TYR A 129 -5.88 -0.55 2.59
N THR A 130 -4.71 -1.10 2.32
CA THR A 130 -3.47 -0.64 2.94
C THR A 130 -2.72 0.22 1.95
N TYR A 131 -2.13 1.30 2.43
CA TYR A 131 -1.35 2.23 1.63
C TYR A 131 0.05 2.36 2.20
N GLU A 132 1.04 2.52 1.32
CA GLU A 132 2.39 2.95 1.69
C GLU A 132 2.81 4.16 0.85
N PHE A 133 3.63 5.01 1.44
CA PHE A 133 4.27 6.11 0.73
C PHE A 133 5.56 5.62 0.05
N LYS A 134 5.54 5.50 -1.27
CA LYS A 134 6.65 5.05 -2.11
C LYS A 134 6.94 6.10 -3.19
N ASP A 135 8.19 6.55 -3.29
CA ASP A 135 8.65 7.49 -4.34
C ASP A 135 7.75 8.73 -4.53
N GLY A 136 7.35 9.36 -3.43
CA GLY A 136 6.50 10.56 -3.48
C GLY A 136 5.00 10.28 -3.61
N ASN A 137 4.58 9.01 -3.68
CA ASN A 137 3.21 8.62 -3.98
C ASN A 137 2.64 7.68 -2.92
N TRP A 138 1.39 7.90 -2.52
CA TRP A 138 0.62 6.95 -1.72
C TRP A 138 -0.01 5.89 -2.64
N LEU A 139 0.46 4.64 -2.52
CA LEU A 139 0.06 3.52 -3.36
C LEU A 139 -0.59 2.41 -2.51
N ILE A 140 -1.57 1.71 -3.10
CA ILE A 140 -2.22 0.56 -2.48
C ILE A 140 -1.21 -0.60 -2.43
N THR A 141 -0.95 -1.14 -1.24
CA THR A 141 -0.10 -2.32 -1.03
C THR A 141 -0.91 -3.59 -0.80
N SER A 142 -2.13 -3.47 -0.29
CA SER A 142 -3.09 -4.57 -0.18
C SER A 142 -4.50 -4.02 -0.37
N HIS A 143 -5.29 -4.73 -1.17
CA HIS A 143 -6.72 -4.50 -1.32
C HIS A 143 -7.44 -5.82 -1.10
N HIS A 144 -8.18 -5.92 0.00
CA HIS A 144 -9.16 -6.98 0.21
C HIS A 144 -10.56 -6.42 -0.01
N SER A 145 -11.35 -7.05 -0.87
CA SER A 145 -12.80 -6.84 -0.92
C SER A 145 -13.56 -8.15 -0.92
N SER A 146 -14.66 -8.17 -0.17
CA SER A 146 -15.50 -9.36 0.01
C SER A 146 -16.96 -8.98 0.11
N MET A 147 -17.85 -9.87 -0.32
CA MET A 147 -19.29 -9.68 -0.14
C MET A 147 -19.65 -9.57 1.35
N MET A 148 -20.82 -9.00 1.62
CA MET A 148 -21.43 -9.15 2.94
C MET A 148 -21.65 -10.64 3.26
N PRO A 149 -21.38 -11.09 4.49
CA PRO A 149 -21.42 -12.50 4.84
C PRO A 149 -22.85 -13.04 5.03
N GLU A 150 -23.81 -12.18 5.36
CA GLU A 150 -25.20 -12.55 5.58
C GLU A 150 -25.93 -12.73 4.25
N LYS A 151 -26.72 -13.80 4.14
CA LYS A 151 -27.58 -14.11 2.99
C LYS A 151 -29.04 -13.84 3.34
#